data_AF-A0A0C2FC45-F1
#
_entry.id   AF-A0A0C2FC45-F1
#
_cell.length_a   1.000
_cell.length_b   1.000
_cell.length_c   1.000
_cell.angle_alpha   90.00
_cell.angle_beta   90.00
_cell.angle_gamma   90.00
#
_symmetry.space_group_name_H-M   'P 1'
#
loop_
_entity.id
_entity.type
_entity.pdbx_description
1 polymer ?
#
loop_
_entity_poly.entity_id
_entity_poly.type
_entity_poly.pdbx_seq_one_letter_code
_entity_poly.pdbx_strand_id
1 'polypeptide(L)'
;AMGAVLAPMVYLGGPVLMRAAWYTAGIVAGLSATAITAPSEKFLMMSGPLAMGLGVIFVANIGTFFFHPGSALGAGLMSIVLYGGLILFSAFLLHDTQRVVKHAQFYPQRGQMMYGMPEVRSFDPINA
;
A
#
# COMPACT_ATOMS: atom_id res chain seq x y z
N ALA A 1 13.33 -11.82 -5.94
CA ALA A 1 12.52 -12.27 -7.09
C ALA A 1 11.88 -11.10 -7.85
N MET A 2 11.05 -10.26 -7.22
CA MET A 2 10.37 -9.14 -7.91
C MET A 2 11.29 -8.16 -8.65
N GLY A 3 12.47 -7.84 -8.09
CA GLY A 3 13.43 -6.93 -8.74
C GLY A 3 13.99 -7.44 -10.08
N ALA A 4 14.07 -8.76 -10.29
CA ALA A 4 14.54 -9.33 -11.56
C ALA A 4 13.49 -9.14 -12.68
N VAL A 5 12.21 -9.10 -12.34
CA VAL A 5 11.10 -8.85 -13.27
C VAL A 5 11.02 -7.36 -13.63
N LEU A 6 11.45 -6.48 -12.71
CA LEU A 6 11.51 -5.03 -12.92
C LEU A 6 12.77 -4.57 -13.67
N ALA A 7 13.88 -5.29 -13.57
CA ALA A 7 15.15 -4.97 -14.22
C ALA A 7 15.04 -4.63 -15.73
N PRO A 8 14.32 -5.41 -16.57
CA PRO A 8 14.17 -5.06 -17.98
C PRO A 8 13.34 -3.77 -18.20
N MET A 9 12.38 -3.46 -17.32
CA MET A 9 11.64 -2.20 -17.39
C MET A 9 12.48 -0.99 -16.95
N VAL A 10 13.37 -1.15 -15.97
CA VAL A 10 14.31 -0.09 -15.56
C VAL A 10 15.29 0.21 -16.68
N TYR A 11 15.77 -0.83 -17.38
CA TYR A 11 16.67 -0.68 -18.51
C TYR A 11 15.99 0.00 -19.72
N LEU A 12 14.74 -0.38 -20.04
CA LEU A 12 13.98 0.21 -21.15
C LEU A 12 13.36 1.59 -20.82
N GLY A 13 13.02 1.84 -19.56
CA GLY A 13 12.36 3.07 -19.09
C GLY A 13 13.32 4.21 -18.73
N GLY A 14 14.61 3.91 -18.56
CA GLY A 14 15.68 4.90 -18.40
C GLY A 14 15.40 5.96 -17.30
N PRO A 15 15.70 7.26 -17.55
CA PRO A 15 15.60 8.31 -16.53
C PRO A 15 14.17 8.64 -16.09
N VAL A 16 13.14 8.27 -16.87
CA VAL A 16 11.73 8.47 -16.48
C VAL A 16 11.37 7.61 -15.28
N LEU A 17 11.87 6.38 -15.24
CA LEU A 17 11.60 5.46 -14.14
C LEU A 17 12.28 5.92 -12.84
N MET A 18 13.45 6.56 -12.93
CA MET A 18 14.13 7.14 -11.77
C MET A 18 13.34 8.31 -11.16
N ARG A 19 12.68 9.13 -11.99
CA ARG A 19 11.75 10.16 -11.51
C ARG A 19 10.50 9.55 -10.88
N ALA A 20 9.92 8.54 -11.51
CA ALA A 20 8.78 7.80 -10.96
C ALA A 20 9.10 7.15 -9.60
N ALA A 21 10.32 6.65 -9.44
CA ALA A 21 10.81 6.12 -8.16
C ALA A 21 10.86 7.21 -7.08
N TRP A 22 11.38 8.40 -7.39
CA TRP A 22 11.37 9.53 -6.47
C TRP A 22 9.96 10.00 -6.10
N TYR A 23 9.03 10.04 -7.06
CA TYR A 23 7.62 10.37 -6.77
C TYR A 23 6.98 9.33 -5.85
N THR A 24 7.24 8.05 -6.09
CA THR A 24 6.73 6.96 -5.23
C THR A 24 7.30 7.08 -3.83
N ALA A 25 8.60 7.33 -3.70
CA ALA A 25 9.26 7.54 -2.40
C ALA A 25 8.65 8.74 -1.65
N GLY A 26 8.38 9.85 -2.33
CA GLY A 26 7.74 11.02 -1.73
C GLY A 26 6.29 10.76 -1.29
N ILE A 27 5.50 10.08 -2.12
CA ILE A 27 4.11 9.72 -1.80
C ILE A 27 4.07 8.77 -0.60
N VAL A 28 4.90 7.71 -0.61
CA VAL A 28 4.99 6.74 0.49
C VAL A 28 5.43 7.42 1.78
N ALA A 29 6.44 8.29 1.74
CA ALA A 29 6.90 9.03 2.91
C ALA A 29 5.81 9.97 3.47
N GLY A 30 5.11 10.71 2.60
CA GLY A 30 4.03 11.62 2.99
C GLY A 30 2.82 10.89 3.57
N LEU A 31 2.40 9.79 2.94
CA LEU A 31 1.27 8.98 3.42
C LEU A 31 1.59 8.24 4.72
N SER A 32 2.85 7.81 4.93
CA SER A 32 3.25 7.20 6.19
C SER A 32 3.12 8.18 7.36
N ALA A 33 3.44 9.45 7.14
CA ALA A 33 3.28 10.49 8.16
C ALA A 33 1.81 10.77 8.49
N THR A 34 0.91 10.79 7.50
CA THR A 34 -0.54 10.97 7.74
C THR A 34 -1.19 9.74 8.36
N ALA A 35 -0.66 8.55 8.10
CA ALA A 35 -1.16 7.32 8.73
C ALA A 35 -0.94 7.29 10.23
N ILE A 36 0.17 7.84 10.72
CA ILE A 36 0.49 7.92 12.16
C ILE A 36 -0.54 8.80 12.90
N THR A 37 -1.14 9.78 12.23
CA THR A 37 -2.09 10.73 12.83
C THR A 37 -3.56 10.37 12.56
N ALA A 38 -3.85 9.32 11.78
CA ALA A 38 -5.21 9.01 11.35
C ALA A 38 -5.96 8.08 12.36
N PRO A 39 -7.23 8.36 12.70
CA PRO A 39 -8.00 7.63 13.72
C PRO A 39 -8.39 6.19 13.29
N SER A 40 -8.25 5.24 14.22
CA SER A 40 -8.26 3.78 13.98
C SER A 40 -9.64 3.11 13.86
N GLU A 41 -10.73 3.82 14.10
CA GLU A 41 -12.08 3.23 14.14
C GLU A 41 -12.68 2.90 12.77
N LYS A 42 -12.12 3.47 11.68
CA LYS A 42 -12.63 3.29 10.32
C LYS A 42 -12.16 1.99 9.64
N PHE A 43 -11.40 1.15 10.34
CA PHE A 43 -10.56 0.09 9.76
C PHE A 43 -11.25 -1.20 9.33
N LEU A 44 -12.33 -1.59 10.01
CA LEU A 44 -13.05 -2.80 9.67
C LEU A 44 -13.99 -2.57 8.48
N MET A 45 -14.67 -1.43 8.46
CA MET A 45 -15.59 -1.05 7.38
C MET A 45 -14.89 -0.61 6.09
N MET A 46 -13.65 -0.12 6.15
CA MET A 46 -12.95 0.34 4.94
C MET A 46 -12.30 -0.79 4.13
N SER A 47 -12.07 -1.96 4.72
CA SER A 47 -11.53 -3.13 4.00
C SER A 47 -12.46 -3.62 2.88
N GLY A 48 -13.79 -3.53 3.07
CA GLY A 48 -14.79 -3.94 2.07
C GLY A 48 -14.74 -3.13 0.77
N PRO A 49 -14.89 -1.79 0.82
CA PRO A 49 -14.76 -0.93 -0.36
C PRO A 49 -13.37 -1.00 -1.01
N LEU A 50 -12.31 -1.15 -0.21
CA LEU A 50 -10.93 -1.20 -0.72
C LEU A 50 -10.67 -2.50 -1.51
N ALA A 51 -11.18 -3.64 -1.00
CA ALA A 51 -11.11 -4.92 -1.72
C ALA A 51 -11.94 -4.90 -3.01
N MET A 52 -13.13 -4.28 -3.00
CA MET A 52 -13.93 -4.08 -4.20
C MET A 52 -13.19 -3.23 -5.25
N GLY A 53 -12.56 -2.14 -4.82
CA GLY A 53 -11.74 -1.29 -5.68
C GLY A 53 -10.55 -2.04 -6.30
N LEU A 54 -9.86 -2.87 -5.52
CA LEU A 54 -8.78 -3.71 -6.02
C LEU A 54 -9.28 -4.72 -7.06
N GLY A 55 -10.46 -5.32 -6.86
CA GLY A 55 -11.11 -6.19 -7.84
C GLY A 55 -11.38 -5.49 -9.18
N VAL A 56 -11.89 -4.25 -9.15
CA VAL A 56 -12.13 -3.46 -10.37
C VAL A 56 -10.83 -3.20 -11.13
N ILE A 57 -9.76 -2.82 -10.41
CA ILE A 57 -8.45 -2.57 -11.04
C ILE A 57 -7.84 -3.84 -11.57
N PHE A 58 -7.97 -4.94 -10.85
CA PHE A 58 -7.47 -6.24 -11.29
C PHE A 58 -8.13 -6.69 -12.60
N VAL A 59 -9.46 -6.53 -12.70
CA VAL A 59 -10.19 -6.80 -13.95
C VAL A 59 -9.79 -5.82 -15.05
N ALA A 60 -9.61 -4.53 -14.74
CA ALA A 60 -9.14 -3.54 -15.71
C ALA A 60 -7.72 -3.87 -16.23
N ASN A 61 -6.83 -4.36 -15.37
CA ASN A 61 -5.48 -4.79 -15.73
C ASN A 61 -5.51 -6.01 -16.66
N ILE A 62 -6.38 -6.99 -16.39
CA ILE A 62 -6.61 -8.11 -17.32
C ILE A 62 -7.13 -7.59 -18.67
N GLY A 63 -8.06 -6.62 -18.65
CA GLY A 63 -8.59 -5.98 -19.84
C GLY A 63 -7.51 -5.32 -20.71
N THR A 64 -6.49 -4.70 -20.11
CA THR A 64 -5.39 -4.07 -20.87
C THR A 64 -4.55 -5.06 -21.70
N PHE A 65 -4.57 -6.36 -21.39
CA PHE A 65 -3.89 -7.37 -22.22
C PHE A 65 -4.68 -7.73 -23.49
N PHE A 66 -6.00 -7.55 -23.47
CA PHE A 66 -6.88 -7.86 -24.61
C PHE A 66 -7.10 -6.66 -25.53
N PHE A 67 -7.00 -5.42 -25.01
CA PHE A 67 -7.23 -4.20 -25.78
C PHE A 67 -5.92 -3.49 -26.12
N HIS A 68 -5.69 -3.21 -27.41
CA HIS A 68 -4.48 -2.52 -27.87
C HIS A 68 -4.33 -1.13 -27.21
N PRO A 69 -3.11 -0.74 -26.77
CA PRO A 69 -2.85 0.56 -26.12
C PRO A 69 -3.13 1.79 -27.00
N GLY A 70 -3.21 1.61 -28.32
CA GLY A 70 -3.56 2.68 -29.27
C GLY A 70 -5.08 2.93 -29.44
N SER A 71 -5.93 2.10 -28.83
CA SER A 71 -7.38 2.30 -28.85
C SER A 71 -7.82 3.21 -27.70
N ALA A 72 -8.85 4.02 -27.90
CA ALA A 72 -9.38 4.91 -26.86
C ALA A 72 -9.81 4.15 -25.58
N LEU A 73 -10.33 2.93 -25.75
CA LEU A 73 -10.65 2.04 -24.65
C LEU A 73 -9.41 1.49 -23.95
N GLY A 74 -8.35 1.13 -24.68
CA GLY A 74 -7.07 0.70 -24.12
C GLY A 74 -6.38 1.80 -23.32
N ALA A 75 -6.35 3.03 -23.84
CA ALA A 75 -5.80 4.19 -23.14
C ALA A 75 -6.61 4.55 -21.88
N GLY A 76 -7.94 4.42 -21.94
CA GLY A 76 -8.84 4.59 -20.79
C GLY A 76 -8.58 3.55 -19.70
N LEU A 77 -8.47 2.26 -20.07
CA LEU A 77 -8.15 1.17 -19.14
C LEU A 77 -6.77 1.36 -18.51
N MET A 78 -5.76 1.74 -19.29
CA MET A 78 -4.42 2.05 -18.78
C MET A 78 -4.46 3.20 -17.76
N SER A 79 -5.24 4.25 -18.01
CA SER A 79 -5.40 5.38 -17.08
C SER A 79 -6.10 4.96 -15.77
N ILE A 80 -7.13 4.11 -15.85
CA ILE A 80 -7.81 3.54 -14.68
C ILE A 80 -6.83 2.71 -13.85
N VAL A 81 -6.04 1.86 -14.50
CA VAL A 81 -5.05 1.02 -13.81
C VAL A 81 -3.95 1.88 -13.17
N LEU A 82 -3.46 2.91 -13.85
CA LEU A 82 -2.39 3.78 -13.34
C LEU A 82 -2.86 4.69 -12.20
N TYR A 83 -3.88 5.52 -12.44
CA TYR A 83 -4.32 6.51 -11.45
C TYR A 83 -5.22 5.89 -10.38
N GLY A 84 -6.12 4.99 -10.77
CA GLY A 84 -6.94 4.24 -9.82
C GLY A 84 -6.05 3.37 -8.93
N GLY A 85 -5.05 2.71 -9.51
CA GLY A 85 -4.12 1.85 -8.78
C GLY A 85 -3.33 2.64 -7.76
N LEU A 86 -2.79 3.80 -8.18
CA LEU A 86 -2.06 4.69 -7.29
C LEU A 86 -2.90 5.13 -6.09
N ILE A 87 -4.15 5.56 -6.31
CA ILE A 87 -5.05 6.01 -5.22
C ILE A 87 -5.39 4.84 -4.29
N LEU A 88 -5.75 3.67 -4.86
CA LEU A 88 -6.10 2.50 -4.06
C LEU A 88 -4.92 1.97 -3.25
N PHE A 89 -3.73 1.84 -3.84
CA PHE A 89 -2.52 1.43 -3.11
C PHE A 89 -2.10 2.45 -2.05
N SER A 90 -2.28 3.75 -2.31
CA SER A 90 -2.06 4.80 -1.30
C SER A 90 -2.99 4.63 -0.10
N ALA A 91 -4.25 4.29 -0.34
CA ALA A 91 -5.20 4.00 0.71
C ALA A 91 -4.91 2.66 1.43
N PHE A 92 -4.40 1.64 0.73
CA PHE A 92 -3.91 0.40 1.36
C PHE A 92 -2.70 0.65 2.27
N LEU A 93 -1.77 1.50 1.87
CA LEU A 93 -0.62 1.86 2.70
C LEU A 93 -1.06 2.53 4.01
N LEU A 94 -1.99 3.48 3.91
CA LEU A 94 -2.62 4.08 5.08
C LEU A 94 -3.31 2.99 5.92
N HIS A 95 -3.96 2.02 5.26
CA HIS A 95 -4.63 0.90 5.90
C HIS A 95 -3.68 0.04 6.73
N ASP A 96 -2.68 -0.53 6.10
CA ASP A 96 -1.71 -1.39 6.77
C ASP A 96 -0.98 -0.68 7.91
N THR A 97 -0.65 0.61 7.72
CA THR A 97 0.02 1.39 8.77
C THR A 97 -0.86 1.56 10.01
N GLN A 98 -2.13 1.90 9.83
CA GLN A 98 -3.06 2.05 10.96
C GLN A 98 -3.37 0.71 11.63
N ARG A 99 -3.36 -0.40 10.88
CA ARG A 99 -3.46 -1.76 11.44
C ARG A 99 -2.27 -2.07 12.36
N VAL A 100 -1.04 -1.79 11.92
CA VAL A 100 0.16 -1.97 12.73
C VAL A 100 0.13 -1.10 13.98
N VAL A 101 -0.27 0.17 13.87
CA VAL A 101 -0.39 1.09 15.03
C VAL A 101 -1.44 0.58 16.02
N LYS A 102 -2.62 0.15 15.54
CA LYS A 102 -3.66 -0.41 16.41
C LYS A 102 -3.19 -1.69 17.11
N HIS A 103 -2.50 -2.57 16.38
CA HIS A 103 -1.90 -3.77 16.95
C HIS A 103 -0.91 -3.40 18.06
N ALA A 104 -0.05 -2.41 17.81
CA ALA A 104 0.90 -1.88 18.79
C ALA A 104 0.23 -1.25 20.03
N GLN A 105 -0.98 -0.67 19.91
CA GLN A 105 -1.76 -0.16 21.05
C GLN A 105 -2.30 -1.26 21.97
N PHE A 106 -2.51 -2.48 21.45
CA PHE A 106 -2.94 -3.62 22.27
C PHE A 106 -1.77 -4.32 23.00
N TYR A 107 -0.52 -3.97 22.70
CA TYR A 107 0.62 -4.41 23.51
C TYR A 107 0.77 -3.47 24.73
N PRO A 108 0.85 -3.99 25.96
CA PRO A 108 0.99 -3.15 27.14
C PRO A 108 2.29 -2.36 27.05
N GLN A 109 2.17 -1.04 27.24
CA GLN A 109 3.33 -0.17 27.32
C GLN A 109 4.28 -0.69 28.41
N ARG A 110 5.57 -0.75 28.08
CA ARG A 110 6.69 -1.18 28.95
C ARG A 110 6.70 -0.54 30.36
N GLY A 111 5.86 0.47 30.62
CA GLY A 111 5.69 1.14 31.91
C GLY A 111 4.57 0.59 32.82
N GLN A 112 3.71 -0.34 32.38
CA GLN A 112 2.71 -1.01 33.24
C GLN A 112 3.20 -2.38 33.74
N MET A 113 4.51 -2.54 33.94
CA MET A 113 5.07 -3.72 34.59
C MET A 113 4.75 -3.66 36.10
N MET A 114 3.60 -4.22 36.47
CA MET A 114 3.32 -4.64 37.84
C MET A 114 4.34 -5.72 38.22
N TYR A 115 5.03 -5.52 39.36
CA TYR A 115 6.07 -6.42 39.86
C TYR A 115 5.54 -7.87 39.97
N GLY A 116 6.05 -8.80 39.16
CA GLY A 116 5.79 -10.24 39.29
C GLY A 116 5.03 -10.98 38.16
N MET A 117 4.73 -10.35 37.01
CA MET A 117 4.14 -11.07 35.86
C MET A 117 5.20 -11.63 34.87
N PRO A 118 4.88 -12.72 34.13
CA PRO A 118 5.79 -13.31 33.14
C PRO A 118 6.17 -12.29 32.06
N GLU A 119 7.40 -12.37 31.52
CA GLU A 119 7.91 -11.50 30.45
C GLU A 119 6.89 -11.33 29.32
N VAL A 120 6.27 -10.15 29.23
CA VAL A 120 5.43 -9.81 28.09
C VAL A 120 6.39 -9.63 26.91
N ARG A 121 6.31 -10.54 25.93
CA ARG A 121 7.09 -10.46 24.68
C ARG A 121 7.01 -9.04 24.12
N SER A 122 8.17 -8.41 24.01
CA SER A 122 8.31 -7.08 23.39
C SER A 122 7.78 -7.13 21.97
N PHE A 123 7.11 -6.06 21.54
CA PHE A 123 6.57 -5.93 20.18
C PHE A 123 7.70 -6.07 19.16
N ASP A 124 7.61 -7.08 18.30
CA ASP A 124 8.55 -7.32 17.20
C ASP A 124 7.91 -6.82 15.89
N PRO A 125 8.38 -5.68 15.35
CA PRO A 125 7.77 -5.04 14.17
C PRO A 125 7.97 -5.86 12.88
N ILE A 126 8.78 -6.92 12.90
CA ILE A 126 9.03 -7.78 11.74
C ILE A 126 7.96 -8.88 11.59
N ASN A 127 7.28 -9.24 12.69
CA ASN A 127 6.35 -10.38 12.73
C ASN A 127 4.94 -9.97 13.20
N ALA A 128 4.57 -8.71 12.99
CA ALA A 128 3.29 -8.10 13.37
C ALA A 128 2.21 -8.23 12.28
#